data_AF-A0A6I9XMC8-F1
#
_entry.id   AF-A0A6I9XMC8-F1
#
_cell.length_a   1.000
_cell.length_b   1.000
_cell.length_c   1.000
_cell.angle_alpha   90.00
_cell.angle_beta   90.00
_cell.angle_gamma   90.00
#
_symmetry.space_group_name_H-M   'P 1'
#
loop_
_entity.id
_entity.type
_entity.pdbx_description
1 polymer ?
#
loop_
_entity_poly.entity_id
_entity_poly.type
_entity_poly.pdbx_seq_one_letter_code
_entity_poly.pdbx_strand_id
1 'polypeptide(L)'
;MAPAAAAGTLPLTKVLISDSLDPCCKQILEAAGIQVLEKSNLSKEQLQAEIKDVDGLIVRSATKVTAEIINAAEKLQIIGRAGTGVDNVDVEAATRKGILVMKLKHTAVLHFCSSLSQVNGQALSSAYASHTKPWIALARALGSVLHALSHQLNGSVQLITEGSALQKSSNYLIPAVAMGLLQETTQKNVNLVNGLLLAQEAGLKITTTHTDGALGNNGQLRLTATNSPHVLVGSVQGTIPCLLELNGAKFKQLVPLNGPLLFYKSKTSSVSVLPTIIDLLRKTKIEMLCYHHSSTDNSGQEWNVLSLSSALQNLQELKPHLTEVFQVVL
;
A
#
# COMPACT_ATOMS: atom_id res chain seq x y z
N MET A 1 -32.94 -9.76 -5.68
CA MET A 1 -31.90 -9.06 -6.47
C MET A 1 -31.29 -8.01 -5.55
N ALA A 2 -30.17 -8.32 -4.90
CA ALA A 2 -29.47 -7.39 -4.01
C ALA A 2 -28.64 -6.40 -4.84
N PRO A 3 -28.50 -5.13 -4.43
CA PRO A 3 -27.67 -4.19 -5.17
C PRO A 3 -26.20 -4.62 -5.06
N ALA A 4 -25.52 -4.65 -6.20
CA ALA A 4 -24.10 -4.92 -6.30
C ALA A 4 -23.32 -3.90 -5.47
N ALA A 5 -22.51 -4.38 -4.52
CA ALA A 5 -21.61 -3.53 -3.75
C ALA A 5 -20.62 -2.83 -4.69
N ALA A 6 -20.74 -1.50 -4.79
CA ALA A 6 -19.87 -0.67 -5.60
C ALA A 6 -18.42 -0.78 -5.11
N ALA A 7 -17.51 -0.98 -6.05
CA ALA A 7 -16.10 -1.24 -5.82
C ALA A 7 -15.36 -0.03 -5.21
N GLY A 8 -14.94 -0.15 -3.95
CA GLY A 8 -13.72 0.48 -3.42
C GLY A 8 -13.67 2.00 -3.31
N THR A 9 -14.72 2.62 -2.81
CA THR A 9 -14.68 3.94 -2.18
C THR A 9 -14.01 3.84 -0.80
N LEU A 10 -13.16 4.80 -0.42
CA LEU A 10 -12.98 5.09 1.01
C LEU A 10 -14.40 5.35 1.54
N PRO A 11 -14.91 4.64 2.55
CA PRO A 11 -16.25 4.87 3.03
C PRO A 11 -16.24 6.18 3.82
N LEU A 12 -16.23 7.31 3.12
CA LEU A 12 -16.51 8.61 3.70
C LEU A 12 -17.97 8.57 4.13
N THR A 13 -18.20 8.34 5.42
CA THR A 13 -19.54 8.29 5.98
C THR A 13 -19.97 9.68 6.44
N LYS A 14 -19.01 10.52 6.83
CA LYS A 14 -19.29 11.80 7.47
C LYS A 14 -18.31 12.90 7.06
N VAL A 15 -18.83 14.03 6.59
CA VAL A 15 -18.05 15.18 6.11
C VAL A 15 -18.47 16.46 6.83
N LEU A 16 -17.49 17.22 7.32
CA LEU A 16 -17.68 18.56 7.88
C LEU A 16 -17.43 19.62 6.80
N ILE A 17 -18.38 20.54 6.63
CA ILE A 17 -18.23 21.77 5.87
C ILE A 17 -18.09 22.92 6.88
N SER A 18 -16.92 23.53 6.97
CA SER A 18 -16.62 24.54 8.00
C SER A 18 -16.70 26.00 7.52
N ASP A 19 -16.80 26.21 6.21
CA ASP A 19 -16.89 27.53 5.58
C ASP A 19 -18.16 27.63 4.73
N SER A 20 -18.61 28.85 4.46
CA SER A 20 -19.73 29.08 3.54
C SER A 20 -19.36 28.66 2.11
N LEU A 21 -20.16 27.73 1.58
CA LEU A 21 -20.01 27.10 0.28
C LEU A 21 -21.35 27.13 -0.46
N ASP A 22 -21.30 26.85 -1.76
CA ASP A 22 -22.51 26.72 -2.57
C ASP A 22 -23.34 25.52 -2.03
N PRO A 23 -24.67 25.68 -1.79
CA PRO A 23 -25.53 24.60 -1.32
C PRO A 23 -25.49 23.33 -2.17
N CYS A 24 -25.16 23.44 -3.46
CA CYS A 24 -24.93 22.33 -4.37
C CYS A 24 -23.90 21.33 -3.81
N CYS A 25 -22.90 21.83 -3.05
CA CYS A 25 -21.89 20.98 -2.42
C CYS A 25 -22.50 19.94 -1.48
N LYS A 26 -23.35 20.42 -0.55
CA LYS A 26 -24.04 19.55 0.41
C LYS A 26 -24.95 18.55 -0.28
N GLN A 27 -25.73 19.02 -1.27
CA GLN A 27 -26.66 18.17 -2.02
C GLN A 27 -25.96 17.01 -2.72
N ILE A 28 -24.78 17.27 -3.32
CA ILE A 28 -23.99 16.22 -4.00
C ILE A 28 -23.49 15.17 -3.01
N LEU A 29 -23.00 15.59 -1.84
CA LEU A 29 -22.50 14.68 -0.81
C LEU A 29 -23.64 13.83 -0.22
N GLU A 30 -24.77 14.45 0.10
CA GLU A 30 -25.95 13.76 0.65
C GLU A 30 -26.55 12.78 -0.38
N ALA A 31 -26.60 13.16 -1.66
CA ALA A 31 -27.04 12.27 -2.75
C ALA A 31 -26.11 11.05 -2.93
N ALA A 32 -24.84 11.17 -2.53
CA ALA A 32 -23.89 10.05 -2.49
C ALA A 32 -24.00 9.19 -1.21
N GLY A 33 -24.96 9.49 -0.32
CA GLY A 33 -25.17 8.77 0.94
C GLY A 33 -24.24 9.18 2.08
N ILE A 34 -23.60 10.35 1.98
CA ILE A 34 -22.65 10.86 2.97
C ILE A 34 -23.39 11.79 3.95
N GLN A 35 -23.17 11.62 5.26
CA GLN A 35 -23.67 12.54 6.27
C GLN A 35 -22.88 13.86 6.23
N VAL A 36 -23.57 14.98 6.02
CA VAL A 36 -22.94 16.31 5.97
C VAL A 36 -23.25 17.11 7.22
N LEU A 37 -22.20 17.55 7.92
CA LEU A 37 -22.27 18.53 8.99
C LEU A 37 -21.87 19.90 8.44
N GLU A 38 -22.77 20.87 8.49
CA GLU A 38 -22.48 22.23 8.03
C GLU A 38 -22.44 23.17 9.24
N LYS A 39 -21.24 23.66 9.57
CA LYS A 39 -21.01 24.53 10.73
C LYS A 39 -20.02 25.63 10.35
N SER A 40 -20.51 26.84 10.12
CA SER A 40 -19.69 28.00 9.77
C SER A 40 -19.20 28.74 11.02
N ASN A 41 -18.12 29.52 10.87
CA ASN A 41 -17.57 30.39 11.92
C ASN A 41 -17.15 29.66 13.20
N LEU A 42 -16.67 28.42 13.08
CA LEU A 42 -16.16 27.64 14.21
C LEU A 42 -14.90 28.28 14.81
N SER A 43 -14.84 28.34 16.14
CA SER A 43 -13.58 28.60 16.83
C SER A 43 -12.61 27.44 16.61
N LYS A 44 -11.33 27.65 16.91
CA LYS A 44 -10.29 26.61 16.82
C LYS A 44 -10.64 25.39 17.66
N GLU A 45 -11.16 25.61 18.86
CA GLU A 45 -11.53 24.58 19.84
C GLU A 45 -12.76 23.81 19.36
N GLN A 46 -13.76 24.51 18.81
CA GLN A 46 -14.95 23.86 18.24
C GLN A 46 -14.58 23.01 17.02
N LEU A 47 -13.76 23.53 16.12
CA LEU A 47 -13.27 22.78 14.96
C LEU A 47 -12.49 21.53 15.39
N GLN A 48 -11.64 21.64 16.42
CA GLN A 48 -10.93 20.48 16.98
C GLN A 48 -11.87 19.43 17.58
N ALA A 49 -12.99 19.82 18.17
CA ALA A 49 -13.97 18.87 18.70
C ALA A 49 -14.70 18.12 17.58
N GLU A 50 -15.15 18.84 16.55
CA GLU A 50 -15.88 18.25 15.43
C GLU A 50 -15.00 17.33 14.58
N ILE A 51 -13.73 17.70 14.36
CA ILE A 51 -12.84 16.99 13.43
C ILE A 51 -12.44 15.58 13.91
N LYS A 52 -12.66 15.25 15.19
CA LYS A 52 -12.36 13.92 15.75
C LYS A 52 -13.23 12.82 15.13
N ASP A 53 -14.47 13.15 14.78
CA ASP A 53 -15.48 12.17 14.35
C ASP A 53 -15.98 12.46 12.92
N VAL A 54 -15.08 12.88 12.03
CA VAL A 54 -15.39 13.07 10.61
C VAL A 54 -14.31 12.44 9.73
N ASP A 55 -14.74 11.90 8.60
CA ASP A 55 -13.86 11.27 7.63
C ASP A 55 -13.32 12.31 6.62
N GLY A 56 -14.07 13.39 6.39
CA GLY A 56 -13.69 14.47 5.49
C GLY A 56 -13.96 15.88 6.04
N LEU A 57 -13.12 16.82 5.62
CA LEU A 57 -13.26 18.25 5.92
C LEU A 57 -13.27 19.04 4.61
N ILE A 58 -14.25 19.93 4.43
CA ILE A 58 -14.30 20.89 3.33
C ILE A 58 -14.20 22.30 3.90
N VAL A 59 -13.20 23.03 3.43
CA VAL A 59 -12.93 24.43 3.80
C VAL A 59 -12.91 25.32 2.56
N ARG A 60 -12.94 26.63 2.77
CA ARG A 60 -12.66 27.66 1.77
C ARG A 60 -11.42 28.43 2.21
N SER A 61 -11.56 29.72 2.54
CA SER A 61 -10.45 30.59 2.91
C SER A 61 -10.46 31.02 4.37
N ALA A 62 -11.59 30.88 5.06
CA ALA A 62 -11.80 31.44 6.40
C ALA A 62 -11.23 30.50 7.46
N THR A 63 -11.61 29.23 7.43
CA THR A 63 -11.08 28.21 8.33
C THR A 63 -9.58 28.01 8.08
N LYS A 64 -8.77 28.03 9.14
CA LYS A 64 -7.33 27.67 9.10
C LYS A 64 -7.15 26.26 9.62
N VAL A 65 -6.62 25.37 8.79
CA VAL A 65 -6.39 23.95 9.11
C VAL A 65 -4.92 23.77 9.45
N THR A 66 -4.55 24.08 10.69
CA THR A 66 -3.16 24.01 11.20
C THR A 66 -2.77 22.59 11.60
N ALA A 67 -1.48 22.35 11.83
CA ALA A 67 -0.96 21.07 12.35
C ALA A 67 -1.68 20.61 13.63
N GLU A 68 -2.05 21.52 14.53
CA GLU A 68 -2.77 21.17 15.76
C GLU A 68 -4.16 20.58 15.49
N ILE A 69 -4.91 21.16 14.55
CA ILE A 69 -6.23 20.66 14.14
C ILE A 69 -6.08 19.30 13.45
N ILE A 70 -5.10 19.19 12.56
CA ILE A 70 -4.78 17.94 11.85
C ILE A 70 -4.42 16.85 12.85
N ASN A 71 -3.58 17.15 13.84
CA ASN A 71 -3.14 16.19 14.85
C ASN A 71 -4.27 15.77 15.81
N ALA A 72 -5.28 16.61 16.03
CA ALA A 72 -6.48 16.24 16.79
C ALA A 72 -7.43 15.30 16.03
N ALA A 73 -7.36 15.24 14.71
CA ALA A 73 -8.30 14.46 13.89
C ALA A 73 -8.01 12.95 13.92
N GLU A 74 -8.92 12.12 14.42
CA GLU A 74 -8.66 10.68 14.57
C GLU A 74 -9.04 9.88 13.31
N LYS A 75 -10.14 10.27 12.65
CA LYS A 75 -10.69 9.55 11.50
C LYS A 75 -10.44 10.24 10.15
N LEU A 76 -10.03 11.50 10.17
CA LEU A 76 -9.97 12.34 8.98
C LEU A 76 -9.04 11.73 7.92
N GLN A 77 -9.58 11.52 6.73
CA GLN A 77 -8.88 10.94 5.58
C GLN A 77 -8.61 11.97 4.49
N ILE A 78 -9.43 13.02 4.42
CA ILE A 78 -9.42 13.99 3.32
C ILE A 78 -9.77 15.41 3.77
N ILE A 79 -9.04 16.38 3.23
CA ILE A 79 -9.28 17.82 3.35
C ILE A 79 -9.44 18.39 1.94
N GLY A 80 -10.62 18.92 1.63
CA GLY A 80 -10.90 19.63 0.39
C GLY A 80 -10.94 21.13 0.61
N ARG A 81 -10.15 21.90 -0.12
CA ARG A 81 -10.27 23.37 -0.15
C ARG A 81 -10.95 23.84 -1.42
N ALA A 82 -12.10 24.50 -1.30
CA ALA A 82 -12.69 25.24 -2.40
C ALA A 82 -11.90 26.53 -2.68
N GLY A 83 -11.21 26.57 -3.82
CA GLY A 83 -10.40 27.72 -4.24
C GLY A 83 -9.20 27.35 -5.11
N THR A 84 -8.38 28.36 -5.42
CA THR A 84 -7.19 28.24 -6.28
C THR A 84 -5.94 27.72 -5.56
N GLY A 85 -5.87 27.91 -4.24
CA GLY A 85 -4.72 27.59 -3.38
C GLY A 85 -5.05 26.61 -2.24
N VAL A 86 -4.02 26.27 -1.46
CA VAL A 86 -4.10 25.46 -0.21
C VAL A 86 -3.38 26.12 0.98
N ASP A 87 -3.02 27.39 0.85
CA ASP A 87 -2.32 28.28 1.80
C ASP A 87 -2.90 28.40 3.24
N ASN A 88 -4.12 27.94 3.49
CA ASN A 88 -4.74 27.88 4.83
C ASN A 88 -4.77 26.47 5.41
N VAL A 89 -4.15 25.50 4.72
CA VAL A 89 -4.04 24.10 5.14
C VAL A 89 -2.56 23.76 5.27
N ASP A 90 -2.18 23.22 6.42
CA ASP A 90 -0.83 22.68 6.62
C ASP A 90 -0.72 21.34 5.87
N VAL A 91 -0.31 21.41 4.60
CA VAL A 91 -0.19 20.26 3.70
C VAL A 91 0.84 19.26 4.20
N GLU A 92 1.91 19.73 4.83
CA GLU A 92 2.94 18.85 5.36
C GLU A 92 2.43 18.05 6.56
N ALA A 93 1.77 18.70 7.52
CA ALA A 93 1.17 18.02 8.66
C ALA A 93 0.12 16.99 8.18
N ALA A 94 -0.73 17.37 7.22
CA ALA A 94 -1.72 16.48 6.64
C ALA A 94 -1.05 15.27 5.97
N THR A 95 -0.02 15.52 5.14
CA THR A 95 0.75 14.46 4.47
C THR A 95 1.40 13.53 5.47
N ARG A 96 2.09 14.04 6.51
CA ARG A 96 2.70 13.20 7.56
C ARG A 96 1.68 12.33 8.28
N LYS A 97 0.48 12.87 8.53
CA LYS A 97 -0.62 12.13 9.15
C LYS A 97 -1.36 11.19 8.19
N GLY A 98 -1.00 11.19 6.90
CA GLY A 98 -1.62 10.33 5.89
C GLY A 98 -2.97 10.84 5.40
N ILE A 99 -3.26 12.13 5.59
CA ILE A 99 -4.49 12.82 5.22
C ILE A 99 -4.31 13.48 3.86
N LEU A 100 -5.23 13.20 2.93
CA LEU A 100 -5.20 13.77 1.59
C LEU A 100 -5.63 15.23 1.60
N VAL A 101 -4.87 16.11 0.95
CA VAL A 101 -5.30 17.50 0.69
C VAL A 101 -5.59 17.69 -0.80
N MET A 102 -6.76 18.25 -1.12
CA MET A 102 -7.18 18.52 -2.50
C MET A 102 -7.75 19.93 -2.70
N LYS A 103 -7.57 20.44 -3.92
CA LYS A 103 -8.21 21.69 -4.38
C LYS A 103 -9.54 21.36 -5.05
N LEU A 104 -10.60 22.07 -4.67
CA LEU A 104 -11.95 21.92 -5.20
C LEU A 104 -12.28 23.12 -6.09
N LYS A 105 -12.64 22.84 -7.33
CA LYS A 105 -13.27 23.81 -8.26
C LYS A 105 -14.80 23.75 -8.10
N HIS A 106 -15.51 24.78 -8.57
CA HIS A 106 -16.98 24.90 -8.42
C HIS A 106 -17.76 23.66 -8.91
N THR A 107 -17.25 22.93 -9.89
CA THR A 107 -17.82 21.68 -10.42
C THR A 107 -17.30 20.39 -9.76
N ALA A 108 -16.40 20.50 -8.77
CA ALA A 108 -15.60 19.38 -8.25
C ALA A 108 -16.11 18.74 -6.95
N VAL A 109 -17.29 19.10 -6.44
CA VAL A 109 -17.85 18.37 -5.28
C VAL A 109 -18.23 16.94 -5.68
N LEU A 110 -18.66 16.73 -6.93
CA LEU A 110 -18.78 15.39 -7.51
C LEU A 110 -17.44 14.65 -7.54
N HIS A 111 -16.31 15.36 -7.66
CA HIS A 111 -14.95 14.83 -7.61
C HIS A 111 -14.48 14.55 -6.17
N PHE A 112 -14.96 15.29 -5.17
CA PHE A 112 -14.71 14.98 -3.75
C PHE A 112 -15.22 13.56 -3.40
N CYS A 113 -16.34 13.14 -4.01
CA CYS A 113 -16.87 11.78 -3.91
C CYS A 113 -16.26 10.77 -4.91
N SER A 114 -15.76 11.19 -6.08
CA SER A 114 -15.44 10.27 -7.19
C SER A 114 -14.02 10.30 -7.74
N SER A 115 -13.16 11.28 -7.47
CA SER A 115 -11.79 11.27 -8.01
C SER A 115 -10.82 12.22 -7.33
N LEU A 116 -9.66 11.66 -7.04
CA LEU A 116 -8.51 12.32 -6.46
C LEU A 116 -7.80 13.13 -7.55
N SER A 117 -7.95 14.44 -7.55
CA SER A 117 -7.36 15.37 -8.54
C SER A 117 -7.31 16.75 -7.89
N GLN A 118 -6.28 17.58 -7.83
CA GLN A 118 -4.87 17.67 -8.23
C GLN A 118 -4.26 18.47 -7.05
N VAL A 119 -3.25 18.03 -6.31
CA VAL A 119 -1.81 18.08 -6.65
C VAL A 119 -1.10 16.79 -6.18
N ASN A 120 -1.76 15.97 -5.36
CA ASN A 120 -1.38 14.58 -5.01
C ASN A 120 -2.33 13.51 -5.60
N GLY A 121 -3.27 13.93 -6.45
CA GLY A 121 -4.41 13.11 -6.88
C GLY A 121 -4.11 12.05 -7.96
N GLN A 122 -3.17 12.27 -8.89
CA GLN A 122 -2.93 11.30 -9.97
C GLN A 122 -2.49 9.93 -9.44
N ALA A 123 -1.62 9.91 -8.43
CA ALA A 123 -1.20 8.70 -7.72
C ALA A 123 -2.39 7.94 -7.13
N LEU A 124 -3.31 8.66 -6.50
CA LEU A 124 -4.42 8.04 -5.81
C LEU A 124 -5.55 7.67 -6.77
N SER A 125 -5.94 8.53 -7.71
CA SER A 125 -7.03 8.24 -8.67
C SER A 125 -6.69 7.03 -9.54
N SER A 126 -5.44 6.94 -9.98
CA SER A 126 -4.93 5.71 -10.57
C SER A 126 -4.87 4.58 -9.56
N ALA A 127 -4.48 4.79 -8.30
CA ALA A 127 -4.45 3.72 -7.29
C ALA A 127 -5.80 3.09 -6.92
N TYR A 128 -6.90 3.83 -7.02
CA TYR A 128 -8.24 3.31 -6.71
C TYR A 128 -8.98 2.76 -7.93
N ALA A 129 -8.41 2.85 -9.14
CA ALA A 129 -8.98 2.21 -10.32
C ALA A 129 -9.03 0.68 -10.14
N SER A 130 -10.10 0.04 -10.58
CA SER A 130 -10.29 -1.41 -10.40
C SER A 130 -9.16 -2.25 -10.99
N HIS A 131 -8.54 -1.80 -12.08
CA HIS A 131 -7.45 -2.49 -12.78
C HIS A 131 -6.05 -2.26 -12.19
N THR A 132 -5.85 -1.27 -11.32
CA THR A 132 -4.53 -0.96 -10.73
C THR A 132 -4.36 -1.53 -9.33
N LYS A 133 -5.46 -1.79 -8.59
CA LYS A 133 -5.42 -2.37 -7.25
C LYS A 133 -4.57 -3.63 -7.14
N PRO A 134 -4.66 -4.60 -8.08
CA PRO A 134 -3.80 -5.79 -8.01
C PRO A 134 -2.31 -5.46 -8.12
N TRP A 135 -1.95 -4.43 -8.90
CA TRP A 135 -0.57 -3.98 -9.05
C TRP A 135 -0.04 -3.27 -7.81
N ILE A 136 -0.89 -2.52 -7.10
CA ILE A 136 -0.55 -1.93 -5.80
C ILE A 136 -0.34 -3.02 -4.76
N ALA A 137 -1.24 -4.00 -4.70
CA ALA A 137 -1.11 -5.14 -3.81
C ALA A 137 0.20 -5.90 -4.09
N LEU A 138 0.52 -6.12 -5.37
CA LEU A 138 1.78 -6.72 -5.78
C LEU A 138 2.99 -5.89 -5.34
N ALA A 139 3.03 -4.60 -5.66
CA ALA A 139 4.15 -3.73 -5.29
C ALA A 139 4.36 -3.66 -3.78
N ARG A 140 3.28 -3.59 -2.99
CA ARG A 140 3.33 -3.67 -1.53
C ARG A 140 3.90 -5.01 -1.08
N ALA A 141 3.38 -6.12 -1.59
CA ALA A 141 3.83 -7.45 -1.21
C ALA A 141 5.31 -7.69 -1.54
N LEU A 142 5.77 -7.25 -2.73
CA LEU A 142 7.19 -7.30 -3.09
C LEU A 142 8.04 -6.45 -2.14
N GLY A 143 7.56 -5.27 -1.73
CA GLY A 143 8.21 -4.45 -0.71
C GLY A 143 8.33 -5.18 0.63
N SER A 144 7.26 -5.81 1.11
CA SER A 144 7.25 -6.56 2.38
C SER A 144 8.17 -7.78 2.34
N VAL A 145 8.21 -8.50 1.21
CA VAL A 145 9.14 -9.62 1.00
C VAL A 145 10.59 -9.12 0.98
N LEU A 146 10.88 -8.00 0.31
CA LEU A 146 12.22 -7.42 0.27
C LEU A 146 12.68 -6.96 1.65
N HIS A 147 11.77 -6.37 2.43
CA HIS A 147 12.02 -5.97 3.82
C HIS A 147 12.35 -7.18 4.70
N ALA A 148 11.55 -8.24 4.64
CA ALA A 148 11.77 -9.43 5.44
C ALA A 148 13.08 -10.16 5.09
N LEU A 149 13.49 -10.12 3.81
CA LEU A 149 14.79 -10.60 3.34
C LEU A 149 15.95 -9.72 3.82
N SER A 150 15.75 -8.41 3.83
CA SER A 150 16.82 -7.42 4.05
C SER A 150 16.73 -6.86 5.47
N HIS A 151 17.52 -7.42 6.40
CA HIS A 151 17.53 -7.00 7.81
C HIS A 151 17.66 -5.49 8.04
N GLN A 152 18.38 -4.77 7.18
CA GLN A 152 18.41 -3.31 7.13
C GLN A 152 18.46 -2.85 5.68
N LEU A 153 17.51 -2.00 5.28
CA LEU A 153 17.50 -1.37 3.97
C LEU A 153 17.85 0.11 4.14
N ASN A 154 19.01 0.49 3.61
CA ASN A 154 19.43 1.89 3.47
C ASN A 154 19.80 2.13 2.00
N GLY A 155 19.53 3.31 1.45
CA GLY A 155 19.94 3.67 0.09
C GLY A 155 18.81 3.60 -0.95
N SER A 156 19.10 3.11 -2.15
CA SER A 156 18.15 3.14 -3.27
C SER A 156 17.46 1.80 -3.50
N VAL A 157 16.15 1.84 -3.73
CA VAL A 157 15.34 0.71 -4.20
C VAL A 157 14.85 1.06 -5.61
N GLN A 158 15.09 0.18 -6.57
CA GLN A 158 14.67 0.38 -7.95
C GLN A 158 13.54 -0.60 -8.29
N LEU A 159 12.43 -0.04 -8.77
CA LEU A 159 11.34 -0.79 -9.36
C LEU A 159 11.41 -0.68 -10.88
N ILE A 160 11.57 -1.80 -11.56
CA ILE A 160 11.49 -1.90 -13.02
C ILE A 160 10.10 -2.44 -13.36
N THR A 161 9.40 -1.72 -14.24
CA THR A 161 8.07 -2.09 -14.72
C THR A 161 8.16 -2.49 -16.19
N GLU A 162 7.54 -3.60 -16.54
CA GLU A 162 7.50 -4.11 -17.92
C GLU A 162 6.05 -4.32 -18.37
N GLY A 163 5.73 -3.95 -19.61
CA GLY A 163 4.43 -4.18 -20.24
C GLY A 163 3.56 -2.93 -20.37
N SER A 164 2.73 -2.89 -21.42
CA SER A 164 2.00 -1.67 -21.83
C SER A 164 1.04 -1.14 -20.76
N ALA A 165 0.47 -2.03 -19.94
CA ALA A 165 -0.41 -1.68 -18.83
C ALA A 165 0.27 -0.84 -17.73
N LEU A 166 1.62 -0.84 -17.67
CA LEU A 166 2.39 -0.22 -16.60
C LEU A 166 3.10 1.09 -17.00
N GLN A 167 2.92 1.58 -18.23
CA GLN A 167 3.62 2.78 -18.72
C GLN A 167 3.43 4.05 -17.86
N LYS A 168 2.29 4.17 -17.16
CA LYS A 168 1.99 5.32 -16.27
C LYS A 168 1.79 4.89 -14.81
N SER A 169 2.53 3.88 -14.38
CA SER A 169 2.32 3.23 -13.08
C SER A 169 3.12 3.79 -11.91
N SER A 170 4.17 4.57 -12.18
CA SER A 170 5.13 5.07 -11.18
C SER A 170 4.46 5.78 -10.01
N ASN A 171 3.39 6.55 -10.29
CA ASN A 171 2.72 7.39 -9.29
C ASN A 171 2.06 6.58 -8.16
N TYR A 172 1.62 5.36 -8.42
CA TYR A 172 0.98 4.50 -7.41
C TYR A 172 1.85 3.34 -6.95
N LEU A 173 2.78 2.87 -7.78
CA LEU A 173 3.66 1.76 -7.41
C LEU A 173 4.76 2.19 -6.44
N ILE A 174 5.33 3.38 -6.59
CA ILE A 174 6.38 3.87 -5.67
C ILE A 174 5.85 3.94 -4.22
N PRO A 175 4.70 4.59 -3.94
CA PRO A 175 4.15 4.59 -2.58
C PRO A 175 3.75 3.20 -2.10
N ALA A 176 3.28 2.32 -2.99
CA ALA A 176 2.93 0.94 -2.64
C ALA A 176 4.16 0.13 -2.19
N VAL A 177 5.28 0.25 -2.91
CA VAL A 177 6.56 -0.33 -2.50
C VAL A 177 6.98 0.23 -1.14
N ALA A 178 6.91 1.56 -0.96
CA ALA A 178 7.24 2.20 0.32
C ALA A 178 6.42 1.64 1.49
N MET A 179 5.11 1.41 1.29
CA MET A 179 4.25 0.80 2.31
C MET A 179 4.70 -0.60 2.70
N GLY A 180 5.16 -1.41 1.74
CA GLY A 180 5.70 -2.74 2.04
C GLY A 180 7.03 -2.68 2.78
N LEU A 181 7.90 -1.73 2.43
CA LEU A 181 9.24 -1.61 3.03
C LEU A 181 9.24 -1.05 4.46
N LEU A 182 8.19 -0.31 4.85
CA LEU A 182 8.12 0.42 6.13
C LEU A 182 7.17 -0.22 7.16
N GLN A 183 6.59 -1.38 6.82
CA GLN A 183 5.40 -1.95 7.47
C GLN A 183 5.58 -2.27 8.97
N GLU A 184 6.82 -2.46 9.44
CA GLU A 184 7.14 -2.78 10.85
C GLU A 184 8.04 -1.74 11.54
N THR A 185 8.69 -0.84 10.78
CA THR A 185 9.74 0.04 11.32
C THR A 185 9.19 1.35 11.92
N THR A 186 7.94 1.71 11.62
CA THR A 186 7.40 3.03 11.98
C THR A 186 6.15 2.94 12.86
N GLN A 187 6.13 3.69 13.97
CA GLN A 187 4.92 3.91 14.80
C GLN A 187 3.80 4.66 14.05
N LYS A 188 4.08 5.12 12.82
CA LYS A 188 3.16 5.88 11.97
C LYS A 188 2.50 4.94 10.97
N ASN A 189 1.18 5.00 10.85
CA ASN A 189 0.43 4.20 9.87
C ASN A 189 0.81 4.61 8.44
N VAL A 190 1.50 3.73 7.70
CA VAL A 190 2.02 4.01 6.36
C VAL A 190 0.95 3.73 5.30
N ASN A 191 0.71 4.70 4.42
CA ASN A 191 -0.27 4.64 3.34
C ASN A 191 0.26 5.28 2.05
N LEU A 192 -0.55 5.30 0.99
CA LEU A 192 -0.15 5.82 -0.34
C LEU A 192 0.11 7.33 -0.37
N VAL A 193 -0.33 8.07 0.66
CA VAL A 193 -0.13 9.52 0.78
C VAL A 193 1.19 9.83 1.46
N ASN A 194 1.47 9.18 2.60
CA ASN A 194 2.63 9.47 3.43
C ASN A 194 3.83 8.55 3.16
N GLY A 195 3.64 7.41 2.49
CA GLY A 195 4.66 6.37 2.36
C GLY A 195 5.94 6.84 1.70
N LEU A 196 5.84 7.67 0.65
CA LEU A 196 7.03 8.21 -0.01
C LEU A 196 7.82 9.18 0.89
N LEU A 197 7.11 10.05 1.62
CA LEU A 197 7.74 10.98 2.56
C LEU A 197 8.42 10.20 3.69
N LEU A 198 7.74 9.21 4.26
CA LEU A 198 8.29 8.37 5.33
C LEU A 198 9.48 7.53 4.85
N ALA A 199 9.47 7.06 3.60
CA ALA A 199 10.62 6.36 3.01
C ALA A 199 11.84 7.29 2.91
N GLN A 200 11.63 8.54 2.45
CA GLN A 200 12.69 9.53 2.38
C GLN A 200 13.24 9.89 3.76
N GLU A 201 12.38 10.06 4.78
CA GLU A 201 12.78 10.27 6.18
C GLU A 201 13.61 9.08 6.73
N ALA A 202 13.30 7.85 6.29
CA ALA A 202 14.05 6.64 6.62
C ALA A 202 15.34 6.46 5.79
N GLY A 203 15.72 7.42 4.94
CA GLY A 203 16.91 7.34 4.09
C GLY A 203 16.76 6.41 2.88
N LEU A 204 15.53 6.05 2.52
CA LEU A 204 15.20 5.24 1.36
C LEU A 204 14.81 6.10 0.16
N LYS A 205 15.52 5.91 -0.95
CA LYS A 205 15.16 6.50 -2.24
C LYS A 205 14.56 5.43 -3.14
N ILE A 206 13.26 5.52 -3.41
CA ILE A 206 12.58 4.58 -4.31
C ILE A 206 12.48 5.22 -5.69
N THR A 207 12.98 4.53 -6.71
CA THR A 207 12.92 4.97 -8.11
C THR A 207 12.14 3.96 -8.95
N THR A 208 11.61 4.42 -10.08
CA THR A 208 10.94 3.53 -11.03
C THR A 208 11.41 3.79 -12.44
N THR A 209 11.68 2.72 -13.17
CA THR A 209 12.00 2.75 -14.60
C THR A 209 10.99 1.86 -15.34
N HIS A 210 10.59 2.30 -16.53
CA HIS A 210 9.72 1.51 -17.40
C HIS A 210 10.52 0.96 -18.57
N THR A 211 10.22 -0.27 -18.97
CA THR A 211 10.79 -0.90 -20.15
C THR A 211 9.66 -1.45 -21.00
N ASP A 212 9.64 -1.04 -22.28
CA ASP A 212 8.71 -1.59 -23.26
C ASP A 212 9.12 -3.04 -23.56
N GLY A 213 8.50 -3.98 -22.84
CA GLY A 213 8.78 -5.41 -22.95
C GLY A 213 7.94 -6.09 -24.03
N ALA A 214 8.45 -7.22 -24.55
CA ALA A 214 7.73 -8.11 -25.49
C ALA A 214 6.50 -8.81 -24.88
N LEU A 215 6.15 -8.51 -23.62
CA LEU A 215 5.10 -9.18 -22.84
C LEU A 215 3.68 -8.71 -23.22
N GLY A 216 3.53 -7.73 -24.11
CA GLY A 216 2.22 -7.26 -24.58
C GLY A 216 1.37 -6.70 -23.44
N ASN A 217 0.15 -7.24 -23.27
CA ASN A 217 -0.77 -6.88 -22.18
C ASN A 217 -0.38 -7.48 -20.82
N ASN A 218 0.55 -8.43 -20.77
CA ASN A 218 1.04 -9.00 -19.51
C ASN A 218 2.09 -8.06 -18.92
N GLY A 219 1.91 -7.70 -17.65
CA GLY A 219 2.85 -6.84 -16.93
C GLY A 219 3.76 -7.63 -15.99
N GLN A 220 4.94 -7.10 -15.70
CA GLN A 220 5.80 -7.61 -14.62
C GLN A 220 6.40 -6.46 -13.83
N LEU A 221 6.62 -6.71 -12.54
CA LEU A 221 7.34 -5.83 -11.63
C LEU A 221 8.61 -6.54 -11.19
N ARG A 222 9.76 -5.91 -11.40
CA ARG A 222 11.05 -6.35 -10.86
C ARG A 222 11.54 -5.34 -9.82
N LEU A 223 11.74 -5.78 -8.59
CA LEU A 223 12.19 -4.96 -7.48
C LEU A 223 13.61 -5.35 -7.08
N THR A 224 14.50 -4.36 -6.99
CA THR A 224 15.90 -4.52 -6.58
C THR A 224 16.28 -3.45 -5.57
N ALA A 225 17.26 -3.73 -4.70
CA ALA A 225 17.82 -2.74 -3.78
C ALA A 225 19.35 -2.67 -3.93
N THR A 226 19.93 -1.48 -3.86
CA THR A 226 21.37 -1.26 -4.10
C THR A 226 22.26 -1.99 -3.10
N ASN A 227 21.81 -2.09 -1.84
CA ASN A 227 22.55 -2.69 -0.74
C ASN A 227 22.09 -4.12 -0.41
N SER A 228 21.41 -4.78 -1.36
CA SER A 228 20.87 -6.12 -1.16
C SER A 228 21.08 -6.95 -2.43
N PRO A 229 21.56 -8.20 -2.33
CA PRO A 229 21.66 -9.08 -3.49
C PRO A 229 20.27 -9.54 -3.98
N HIS A 230 19.21 -9.16 -3.28
CA HIS A 230 17.88 -9.69 -3.51
C HIS A 230 17.20 -9.03 -4.71
N VAL A 231 16.68 -9.88 -5.59
CA VAL A 231 15.94 -9.50 -6.79
C VAL A 231 14.60 -10.23 -6.76
N LEU A 232 13.52 -9.48 -6.74
CA LEU A 232 12.15 -10.03 -6.75
C LEU A 232 11.50 -9.73 -8.09
N VAL A 233 10.82 -10.71 -8.67
CA VAL A 233 9.99 -10.51 -9.86
C VAL A 233 8.60 -11.04 -9.59
N GLY A 234 7.59 -10.22 -9.87
CA GLY A 234 6.19 -10.57 -9.69
C GLY A 234 5.33 -10.14 -10.87
N SER A 235 4.13 -10.70 -10.94
CA SER A 235 3.09 -10.32 -11.91
C SER A 235 1.71 -10.48 -11.27
N VAL A 236 0.70 -9.93 -11.93
CA VAL A 236 -0.71 -10.07 -11.52
C VAL A 236 -1.38 -11.11 -12.41
N GLN A 237 -2.01 -12.11 -11.77
CA GLN A 237 -2.87 -13.07 -12.45
C GLN A 237 -4.34 -12.80 -12.12
N GLY A 238 -5.07 -12.23 -13.08
CA GLY A 238 -6.41 -11.73 -12.84
C GLY A 238 -6.38 -10.60 -11.82
N THR A 239 -6.73 -10.89 -10.57
CA THR A 239 -6.65 -9.95 -9.43
C THR A 239 -5.64 -10.37 -8.36
N ILE A 240 -4.96 -11.51 -8.55
CA ILE A 240 -4.08 -12.11 -7.55
C ILE A 240 -2.64 -11.66 -7.81
N PRO A 241 -1.97 -11.01 -6.85
CA PRO A 241 -0.54 -10.73 -6.94
C PRO A 241 0.24 -12.03 -6.77
N CYS A 242 1.18 -12.32 -7.68
CA CYS A 242 1.98 -13.54 -7.65
C CYS A 242 3.48 -13.24 -7.77
N LEU A 243 4.29 -13.99 -7.02
CA LEU A 243 5.75 -14.03 -7.18
C LEU A 243 6.13 -15.02 -8.28
N LEU A 244 7.02 -14.59 -9.17
CA LEU A 244 7.53 -15.35 -10.32
C LEU A 244 8.96 -15.82 -10.09
N GLU A 245 9.79 -14.96 -9.49
CA GLU A 245 11.22 -15.18 -9.35
C GLU A 245 11.73 -14.54 -8.05
N LEU A 246 12.65 -15.22 -7.39
CA LEU A 246 13.38 -14.74 -6.22
C LEU A 246 14.87 -15.05 -6.41
N ASN A 247 15.70 -14.01 -6.49
CA ASN A 247 17.16 -14.08 -6.65
C ASN A 247 17.59 -14.92 -7.87
N GLY A 248 16.86 -14.82 -8.98
CA GLY A 248 17.09 -15.59 -10.20
C GLY A 248 16.46 -16.99 -10.20
N ALA A 249 15.97 -17.47 -9.06
CA ALA A 249 15.27 -18.75 -8.96
C ALA A 249 13.81 -18.58 -9.38
N LYS A 250 13.38 -19.29 -10.43
CA LYS A 250 12.03 -19.16 -11.00
C LYS A 250 11.09 -20.19 -10.44
N PHE A 251 9.89 -19.79 -10.07
CA PHE A 251 8.84 -20.70 -9.62
C PHE A 251 8.09 -21.29 -10.81
N LYS A 252 7.99 -22.62 -10.88
CA LYS A 252 7.24 -23.32 -11.95
C LYS A 252 5.74 -23.05 -11.86
N GLN A 253 5.23 -22.99 -10.63
CA GLN A 253 3.87 -22.58 -10.30
C GLN A 253 3.95 -21.22 -9.61
N LEU A 254 3.06 -20.31 -9.98
CA LEU A 254 3.15 -18.94 -9.50
C LEU A 254 2.74 -18.93 -8.03
N VAL A 255 3.49 -18.19 -7.22
CA VAL A 255 3.26 -18.17 -5.77
C VAL A 255 2.32 -17.02 -5.44
N PRO A 256 1.07 -17.25 -5.01
CA PRO A 256 0.18 -16.17 -4.61
C PRO A 256 0.74 -15.45 -3.39
N LEU A 257 0.79 -14.11 -3.46
CA LEU A 257 1.28 -13.25 -2.39
C LEU A 257 0.11 -12.79 -1.52
N ASN A 258 -0.45 -13.71 -0.74
CA ASN A 258 -1.56 -13.44 0.19
C ASN A 258 -1.42 -14.17 1.53
N GLY A 259 -1.80 -13.51 2.61
CA GLY A 259 -1.79 -14.10 3.95
C GLY A 259 -0.38 -14.39 4.47
N PRO A 260 -0.27 -15.27 5.49
CA PRO A 260 1.01 -15.67 6.07
C PRO A 260 1.77 -16.62 5.14
N LEU A 261 2.97 -16.19 4.73
CA LEU A 261 3.87 -16.94 3.86
C LEU A 261 5.19 -17.20 4.58
N LEU A 262 5.60 -18.47 4.63
CA LEU A 262 6.92 -18.87 5.12
C LEU A 262 7.82 -19.16 3.93
N PHE A 263 8.92 -18.42 3.85
CA PHE A 263 9.96 -18.59 2.85
C PHE A 263 11.16 -19.27 3.49
N TYR A 264 11.72 -20.27 2.80
CA TYR A 264 13.02 -20.81 3.20
C TYR A 264 13.84 -21.32 2.02
N LYS A 265 15.15 -21.39 2.24
CA LYS A 265 16.11 -21.87 1.27
C LYS A 265 16.68 -23.23 1.70
N SER A 266 16.64 -24.21 0.79
CA SER A 266 17.19 -25.55 0.99
C SER A 266 18.18 -25.94 -0.12
N LYS A 267 19.08 -26.87 0.19
CA LYS A 267 19.94 -27.51 -0.83
C LYS A 267 19.19 -28.72 -1.37
N THR A 268 19.17 -28.89 -2.69
CA THR A 268 18.49 -30.02 -3.37
C THR A 268 19.05 -31.39 -2.92
N SER A 269 20.30 -31.44 -2.46
CA SER A 269 20.96 -32.66 -1.95
C SER A 269 20.71 -32.95 -0.45
N SER A 270 19.98 -32.09 0.28
CA SER A 270 19.77 -32.25 1.73
C SER A 270 18.52 -33.07 2.05
N VAL A 271 18.51 -33.76 3.20
CA VAL A 271 17.32 -34.43 3.72
C VAL A 271 16.19 -33.40 3.79
N SER A 272 15.05 -33.72 3.19
CA SER A 272 13.90 -32.81 3.11
C SER A 272 13.59 -32.26 4.51
N VAL A 273 13.66 -30.94 4.66
CA VAL A 273 13.31 -30.22 5.91
C VAL A 273 11.79 -30.16 6.11
N LEU A 274 11.03 -30.54 5.08
CA LEU A 274 9.58 -30.50 5.05
C LEU A 274 8.91 -31.31 6.18
N PRO A 275 9.34 -32.54 6.54
CA PRO A 275 8.77 -33.28 7.67
C PRO A 275 8.93 -32.55 9.00
N THR A 276 10.08 -31.89 9.23
CA THR A 276 10.33 -31.08 10.43
C THR A 276 9.38 -29.88 10.49
N ILE A 277 9.19 -29.19 9.35
CA ILE A 277 8.26 -28.08 9.25
C ILE A 277 6.82 -28.55 9.49
N ILE A 278 6.41 -29.68 8.87
CA ILE A 278 5.07 -30.25 9.07
C ILE A 278 4.83 -30.61 10.53
N ASP A 279 5.83 -31.17 11.22
CA ASP A 279 5.70 -31.50 12.64
C ASP A 279 5.55 -30.23 13.52
N LEU A 280 6.32 -29.17 13.21
CA LEU A 280 6.18 -27.87 13.86
C LEU A 280 4.78 -27.25 13.63
N LEU A 281 4.29 -27.31 12.40
CA LEU A 281 2.95 -26.83 12.04
C LEU A 281 1.87 -27.59 12.80
N ARG A 282 2.01 -28.92 12.91
CA ARG A 282 1.09 -29.76 13.70
C ARG A 282 1.07 -29.37 15.18
N LYS A 283 2.24 -29.19 15.80
CA LYS A 283 2.36 -28.76 17.20
C LYS A 283 1.70 -27.41 17.46
N THR A 284 1.84 -26.49 16.51
CA THR A 284 1.28 -25.14 16.57
C THR A 284 -0.17 -25.05 16.09
N LYS A 285 -0.76 -26.17 15.63
CA LYS A 285 -2.10 -26.26 15.03
C LYS A 285 -2.30 -25.30 13.84
N ILE A 286 -1.22 -25.06 13.09
CA ILE A 286 -1.24 -24.27 11.86
C ILE A 286 -1.31 -25.22 10.68
N GLU A 287 -2.15 -24.91 9.69
CA GLU A 287 -2.33 -25.72 8.50
C GLU A 287 -1.45 -25.20 7.36
N MET A 288 -0.82 -26.11 6.62
CA MET A 288 -0.17 -25.80 5.35
C MET A 288 -1.23 -25.83 4.25
N LEU A 289 -1.46 -24.69 3.60
CA LEU A 289 -2.46 -24.55 2.54
C LEU A 289 -1.87 -24.89 1.17
N CYS A 290 -0.68 -24.34 0.87
CA CYS A 290 0.01 -24.53 -0.40
C CYS A 290 1.51 -24.66 -0.19
N TYR A 291 2.18 -25.35 -1.11
CA TYR A 291 3.63 -25.50 -1.15
C TYR A 291 4.15 -25.23 -2.56
N HIS A 292 5.10 -24.31 -2.69
CA HIS A 292 5.75 -23.98 -3.94
C HIS A 292 7.26 -24.13 -3.80
N HIS A 293 7.92 -24.57 -4.87
CA HIS A 293 9.38 -24.62 -4.97
C HIS A 293 9.86 -23.95 -6.25
N SER A 294 11.02 -23.32 -6.19
CA SER A 294 11.67 -22.72 -7.35
C SER A 294 12.59 -23.70 -8.08
N SER A 295 13.10 -23.28 -9.24
CA SER A 295 14.34 -23.83 -9.78
C SER A 295 15.51 -23.58 -8.82
N THR A 296 16.63 -24.26 -9.04
CA THR A 296 17.88 -23.92 -8.36
C THR A 296 18.37 -22.54 -8.82
N ASP A 297 18.89 -21.76 -7.89
CA ASP A 297 19.63 -20.54 -8.19
C ASP A 297 21.07 -20.86 -8.60
N ASN A 298 21.86 -19.81 -8.86
CA ASN A 298 23.27 -19.91 -9.25
C ASN A 298 24.16 -20.57 -8.17
N SER A 299 23.67 -20.71 -6.93
CA SER A 299 24.37 -21.38 -5.83
C SER A 299 23.95 -22.85 -5.65
N GLY A 300 23.07 -23.37 -6.52
CA GLY A 300 22.55 -24.74 -6.43
C GLY A 300 21.53 -24.93 -5.30
N GLN A 301 20.92 -23.84 -4.83
CA GLN A 301 19.91 -23.84 -3.78
C GLN A 301 18.55 -23.49 -4.34
N GLU A 302 17.49 -23.97 -3.72
CA GLU A 302 16.11 -23.68 -4.13
C GLU A 302 15.37 -22.92 -3.04
N TRP A 303 14.43 -22.09 -3.47
CA TRP A 303 13.48 -21.40 -2.61
C TRP A 303 12.20 -22.21 -2.50
N ASN A 304 11.72 -22.35 -1.28
CA ASN A 304 10.44 -22.97 -0.98
C ASN A 304 9.55 -21.96 -0.28
N VAL A 305 8.28 -21.95 -0.64
CA VAL A 305 7.28 -21.03 -0.09
C VAL A 305 6.05 -21.81 0.34
N LEU A 306 5.70 -21.68 1.61
CA LEU A 306 4.51 -22.28 2.20
C LEU A 306 3.49 -21.20 2.49
N SER A 307 2.27 -21.41 2.04
CA SER A 307 1.11 -20.62 2.48
C SER A 307 0.53 -21.29 3.72
N LEU A 308 0.36 -20.52 4.79
CA LEU A 308 -0.08 -21.02 6.09
C LEU A 308 -1.44 -20.43 6.47
N SER A 309 -2.23 -21.17 7.27
CA SER A 309 -3.50 -20.64 7.80
C SER A 309 -3.31 -19.52 8.84
N SER A 310 -2.14 -19.47 9.49
CA SER A 310 -1.76 -18.43 10.45
C SER A 310 -0.23 -18.27 10.46
N ALA A 311 0.24 -17.10 10.89
CA ALA A 311 1.64 -16.80 11.10
C ALA A 311 2.24 -17.67 12.23
N LEU A 312 3.44 -18.21 12.00
CA LEU A 312 4.26 -18.82 13.06
C LEU A 312 4.79 -17.72 14.00
N GLN A 313 4.66 -17.97 15.31
CA GLN A 313 5.14 -17.07 16.35
C GLN A 313 6.66 -17.17 16.56
N ASN A 314 7.25 -18.34 16.28
CA ASN A 314 8.68 -18.58 16.49
C ASN A 314 9.28 -19.36 15.32
N LEU A 315 10.32 -18.80 14.69
CA LEU A 315 11.08 -19.43 13.61
C LEU A 315 12.41 -20.03 14.08
N GLN A 316 12.78 -19.90 15.36
CA GLN A 316 14.08 -20.33 15.89
C GLN A 316 14.33 -21.83 15.73
N GLU A 317 13.29 -22.67 15.80
CA GLU A 317 13.41 -24.12 15.62
C GLU A 317 13.83 -24.52 14.19
N LEU A 318 13.54 -23.64 13.21
CA LEU A 318 13.83 -23.89 11.80
C LEU A 318 15.21 -23.40 11.38
N LYS A 319 15.73 -22.34 12.02
CA LYS A 319 17.01 -21.70 11.68
C LYS A 319 18.22 -22.66 11.65
N PRO A 320 18.39 -23.65 12.54
CA PRO A 320 19.52 -24.57 12.51
C PRO A 320 19.57 -25.48 11.27
N HIS A 321 18.41 -25.67 10.62
CA HIS A 321 18.25 -26.64 9.53
C HIS A 321 18.21 -25.97 8.15
N LEU A 322 18.17 -24.63 8.09
CA LEU A 322 17.91 -23.87 6.88
C LEU A 322 18.99 -22.81 6.66
N THR A 323 19.36 -22.59 5.40
CA THR A 323 20.33 -21.53 5.06
C THR A 323 19.71 -20.15 5.24
N GLU A 324 18.42 -20.04 4.94
CA GLU A 324 17.67 -18.80 5.04
C GLU A 324 16.22 -19.16 5.36
N VAL A 325 15.59 -18.43 6.28
CA VAL A 325 14.18 -18.60 6.63
C VAL A 325 13.62 -17.27 7.14
N PHE A 326 12.49 -16.87 6.58
CA PHE A 326 11.75 -15.68 7.00
C PHE A 326 10.27 -15.85 6.72
N GLN A 327 9.44 -15.05 7.39
CA GLN A 327 8.00 -15.06 7.22
C GLN A 327 7.52 -13.66 6.86
N VAL A 328 6.50 -13.58 6.02
CA VAL A 328 5.83 -12.34 5.65
C VAL A 328 4.33 -12.53 5.87
N VAL A 329 3.65 -11.49 6.38
CA VAL A 329 2.20 -11.47 6.52
C VAL A 329 1.65 -10.37 5.62
N LEU A 330 0.87 -10.78 4.62
CA LEU A 330 0.37 -9.92 3.53
C LEU A 330 -1.14 -9.71 3.59
#